data_AF-A0A559TE68-F1
#
_entry.id   AF-A0A559TE68-F1
#
_cell.length_a   1.000
_cell.length_b   1.000
_cell.length_c   1.000
_cell.angle_alpha   90.00
_cell.angle_beta   90.00
_cell.angle_gamma   90.00
#
_symmetry.space_group_name_H-M   'P 1'
#
loop_
_entity.id
_entity.type
_entity.pdbx_description
1 polymer ?
#
loop_
_entity_poly.entity_id
_entity_poly.type
_entity_poly.pdbx_seq_one_letter_code
_entity_poly.pdbx_strand_id
1 'polypeptide(L)'
;MAGHVDYNLGRFIDAQNGMYDQALQEISAGRKRSHWMWFIFPQIAGLGSSAMAEKYAIRSAEEAAAYLGNPVLGGRLLRCVQAILSVKGCTAHEILGSPDDLKLRSSLTLFAAVSDQGSLFHEAIDRFYGGKFDERTIEILNAAT
;
A
#
# COMPACT_ATOMS: atom_id res chain seq x y z
N MET A 1 -18.34 17.98 -18.87
CA MET A 1 -16.93 17.52 -18.80
C MET A 1 -16.62 17.31 -17.33
N ALA A 2 -16.46 16.06 -16.89
CA ALA A 2 -16.06 15.81 -15.51
C ALA A 2 -14.70 16.46 -15.29
N GLY A 3 -14.60 17.41 -14.36
CA GLY A 3 -13.34 18.06 -14.02
C GLY A 3 -12.32 17.00 -13.62
N HIS A 4 -11.13 17.06 -14.21
CA HIS A 4 -10.05 16.16 -13.81
C HIS A 4 -9.66 16.51 -12.37
N VAL A 5 -10.02 15.65 -11.42
CA VAL A 5 -9.60 15.80 -10.03
C VAL A 5 -8.10 15.54 -9.97
N ASP A 6 -7.33 16.55 -9.59
CA ASP A 6 -5.90 16.37 -9.30
C ASP A 6 -5.73 15.80 -7.89
N TYR A 7 -5.42 14.51 -7.82
CA TYR A 7 -5.14 13.83 -6.55
C TYR A 7 -3.76 14.19 -5.95
N ASN A 8 -2.95 14.98 -6.65
CA ASN A 8 -1.56 15.30 -6.28
C ASN A 8 -0.72 14.03 -6.04
N LEU A 9 -0.76 13.11 -7.02
CA LEU A 9 0.00 11.84 -6.95
C LEU A 9 1.52 12.05 -7.02
N GLY A 10 1.97 13.22 -7.50
CA GLY A 10 3.38 13.60 -7.57
C GLY A 10 4.09 13.48 -6.22
N ARG A 11 3.40 13.75 -5.10
CA ARG A 11 3.95 13.60 -3.74
C ARG A 11 4.52 12.20 -3.47
N PHE A 12 3.89 11.15 -4.00
CA PHE A 12 4.38 9.78 -3.85
C PHE A 12 5.61 9.52 -4.72
N ILE A 13 5.58 9.99 -5.97
CA ILE A 13 6.69 9.82 -6.91
C ILE A 13 7.95 10.48 -6.34
N ASP A 14 7.83 11.71 -5.85
CA ASP A 14 8.94 12.47 -5.28
C ASP A 14 9.54 11.76 -4.06
N ALA A 15 8.71 11.24 -3.16
CA ALA A 15 9.16 10.48 -1.99
C ALA A 15 9.84 9.16 -2.39
N GLN A 16 9.29 8.45 -3.38
CA GLN A 16 9.81 7.17 -3.84
C GLN A 16 11.12 7.32 -4.61
N ASN A 17 11.34 8.41 -5.36
CA ASN A 17 12.54 8.55 -6.19
C ASN A 17 13.86 8.47 -5.39
N GLY A 18 13.85 8.83 -4.10
CA GLY A 18 15.02 8.70 -3.23
C GLY A 18 15.15 7.37 -2.47
N MET A 19 14.10 6.53 -2.44
CA MET A 19 14.04 5.37 -1.53
C MET A 19 13.48 4.08 -2.15
N TYR A 20 12.96 4.12 -3.37
CA TYR A 20 12.26 2.99 -3.99
C TYR A 20 13.16 1.77 -4.15
N ASP A 21 14.35 1.95 -4.73
CA ASP A 21 15.27 0.83 -4.96
C ASP A 21 15.73 0.19 -3.65
N GLN A 22 15.98 1.02 -2.63
CA GLN A 22 16.32 0.56 -1.29
C GLN A 22 15.15 -0.20 -0.65
N ALA A 23 13.93 0.32 -0.75
CA ALA A 23 12.73 -0.35 -0.23
C ALA A 23 12.53 -1.71 -0.92
N LEU A 24 12.64 -1.76 -2.25
CA LEU A 24 12.51 -3.01 -3.02
C LEU A 24 13.59 -4.03 -2.64
N GLN A 25 14.83 -3.59 -2.42
CA GLN A 25 15.93 -4.44 -1.95
C GLN A 25 15.64 -4.99 -0.54
N GLU A 26 15.21 -4.14 0.40
CA GLU A 26 14.89 -4.54 1.77
C GLU A 26 13.70 -5.53 1.82
N ILE A 27 12.66 -5.27 1.01
CA ILE A 27 11.51 -6.18 0.86
C ILE A 27 11.96 -7.53 0.30
N SER A 28 12.75 -7.53 -0.77
CA SER A 28 13.23 -8.76 -1.42
C SER A 28 14.15 -9.57 -0.51
N ALA A 29 14.91 -8.89 0.35
CA ALA A 29 15.74 -9.50 1.38
C ALA A 29 14.94 -10.00 2.59
N GLY A 30 13.62 -9.79 2.63
CA GLY A 30 12.74 -10.24 3.70
C GLY A 30 12.93 -9.50 5.02
N ARG A 31 13.52 -8.30 5.00
CA ARG A 31 13.71 -7.50 6.22
C ARG A 31 13.78 -6.02 5.93
N LYS A 32 12.73 -5.30 6.31
CA LYS A 32 12.67 -3.84 6.34
C LYS A 32 13.67 -3.26 7.35
N ARG A 33 14.34 -2.18 6.96
CA ARG A 33 15.34 -1.48 7.78
C ARG A 33 15.18 0.04 7.77
N SER A 34 14.45 0.58 6.79
CA SER A 34 14.37 2.03 6.57
C SER A 34 12.94 2.59 6.57
N HIS A 35 12.82 3.91 6.55
CA HIS A 35 11.56 4.63 6.76
C HIS A 35 10.81 4.95 5.46
N TRP A 36 10.22 3.94 4.83
CA TRP A 36 9.54 4.09 3.53
C TRP A 36 8.08 3.64 3.51
N MET A 37 7.55 3.11 4.62
CA MET A 37 6.26 2.41 4.62
C MET A 37 5.10 3.24 4.04
N TRP A 38 4.98 4.50 4.47
CA TRP A 38 3.84 5.36 4.12
C TRP A 38 3.65 5.63 2.63
N PHE A 39 4.73 5.62 1.85
CA PHE A 39 4.69 5.98 0.43
C PHE A 39 5.08 4.83 -0.50
N ILE A 40 5.45 3.66 0.02
CA ILE A 40 5.60 2.41 -0.76
C ILE A 40 4.33 1.56 -0.67
N PHE A 41 3.76 1.43 0.54
CA PHE A 41 2.49 0.77 0.80
C PHE A 41 1.55 1.78 1.48
N PRO A 42 1.02 2.76 0.73
CA PRO A 42 0.13 3.77 1.30
C PRO A 42 -1.19 3.15 1.72
N GLN A 43 -1.82 3.75 2.74
CA GLN A 43 -3.09 3.32 3.32
C GLN A 43 -4.10 4.46 3.28
N ILE A 44 -5.39 4.16 3.52
CA ILE A 44 -6.45 5.15 3.49
C ILE A 44 -6.33 6.15 4.65
N ALA A 45 -6.73 7.40 4.40
CA ALA A 45 -6.78 8.46 5.40
C ALA A 45 -7.64 8.08 6.61
N GLY A 46 -7.25 8.56 7.79
CA GLY A 46 -7.96 8.27 9.05
C GLY A 46 -7.42 7.06 9.84
N LEU A 47 -6.44 6.33 9.31
CA LEU A 47 -5.80 5.20 10.00
C LEU A 47 -4.55 5.56 10.82
N GLY A 48 -3.90 6.67 10.50
CA GLY A 48 -2.68 7.12 11.20
C GLY A 48 -2.71 8.62 11.45
N SER A 49 -2.07 9.04 12.54
CA SER A 49 -2.09 10.43 13.05
C SER A 49 -0.74 11.14 12.97
N SER A 50 0.31 10.50 12.45
CA SER A 50 1.59 11.17 12.27
C SER A 50 1.56 12.04 11.02
N ALA A 51 2.34 13.12 11.00
CA ALA A 51 2.44 14.02 9.85
C ALA A 51 2.79 13.27 8.54
N MET A 52 3.61 12.20 8.62
CA MET A 52 3.94 11.36 7.47
C MET A 52 2.76 10.46 7.05
N ALA A 53 1.99 9.94 8.01
CA ALA A 53 0.79 9.17 7.71
C ALA A 53 -0.28 10.03 7.05
N GLU A 54 -0.48 11.26 7.51
CA GLU A 54 -1.42 12.21 6.92
C GLU A 54 -0.97 12.67 5.53
N LYS A 55 0.31 13.01 5.37
CA LYS A 55 0.87 13.48 4.09
C LYS A 55 0.72 12.46 2.96
N TYR A 56 0.94 11.19 3.26
CA TYR A 56 0.92 10.10 2.28
C TYR A 56 -0.31 9.20 2.36
N ALA A 57 -1.34 9.61 3.11
CA ALA A 57 -2.62 8.92 3.07
C ALA A 57 -3.27 9.03 1.68
N ILE A 58 -3.91 7.95 1.25
CA ILE A 58 -4.84 7.95 0.12
C ILE A 58 -6.20 8.42 0.64
N ARG A 59 -6.81 9.40 -0.02
CA ARG A 59 -7.98 10.10 0.53
C ARG A 59 -9.30 9.43 0.18
N SER A 60 -9.35 8.64 -0.89
CA SER A 60 -10.57 7.99 -1.35
C SER A 60 -10.28 6.75 -2.22
N ALA A 61 -11.33 5.99 -2.54
CA ALA A 61 -11.24 4.87 -3.48
C ALA A 61 -10.79 5.34 -4.88
N GLU A 62 -11.27 6.49 -5.33
CA GLU A 62 -10.89 7.06 -6.63
C GLU A 62 -9.41 7.48 -6.65
N GLU A 63 -8.88 8.03 -5.56
CA GLU A 63 -7.43 8.29 -5.46
C GLU A 63 -6.63 6.99 -5.47
N ALA A 64 -7.12 5.92 -4.81
CA ALA A 64 -6.47 4.61 -4.85
C ALA A 64 -6.47 4.03 -6.28
N ALA A 65 -7.59 4.12 -6.99
CA ALA A 65 -7.71 3.71 -8.38
C ALA A 65 -6.79 4.53 -9.30
N ALA A 66 -6.72 5.85 -9.10
CA ALA A 66 -5.81 6.73 -9.84
C ALA A 66 -4.34 6.43 -9.53
N TYR A 67 -3.99 6.14 -8.28
CA TYR A 67 -2.66 5.69 -7.87
C TYR A 67 -2.27 4.39 -8.58
N LEU A 68 -3.17 3.40 -8.58
CA LEU A 68 -2.93 2.10 -9.20
C LEU A 68 -2.86 2.19 -10.73
N GLY A 69 -3.68 3.05 -11.35
CA GLY A 69 -3.66 3.32 -12.79
C GLY A 69 -2.49 4.17 -13.27
N ASN A 70 -1.76 4.82 -12.36
CA ASN A 70 -0.57 5.59 -12.73
C ASN A 70 0.59 4.66 -13.15
N PRO A 71 1.19 4.82 -14.34
CA PRO A 71 2.21 3.90 -14.86
C PRO A 71 3.43 3.71 -13.96
N VAL A 72 3.82 4.75 -13.20
CA VAL A 72 4.97 4.68 -12.28
C VAL A 72 4.54 4.08 -10.95
N LEU A 73 3.52 4.66 -10.30
CA LEU A 73 3.13 4.27 -8.94
C LEU A 73 2.51 2.87 -8.90
N GLY A 74 1.60 2.55 -9.82
CA GLY A 74 1.01 1.22 -9.92
C GLY A 74 2.06 0.16 -10.21
N GLY A 75 2.94 0.40 -11.20
CA GLY A 75 4.03 -0.51 -11.53
C GLY A 75 4.99 -0.73 -10.36
N ARG A 76 5.32 0.31 -9.61
CA ARG A 76 6.18 0.22 -8.41
C ARG A 76 5.51 -0.57 -7.29
N LEU A 77 4.25 -0.30 -7.00
CA LEU A 77 3.48 -0.98 -5.97
C LEU A 77 3.35 -2.49 -6.27
N LEU A 78 2.96 -2.84 -7.50
CA LEU A 78 2.83 -4.24 -7.92
C LEU A 78 4.15 -5.00 -7.81
N ARG A 79 5.28 -4.36 -8.18
CA ARG A 79 6.62 -4.96 -7.96
C ARG A 79 6.94 -5.18 -6.48
N CYS A 80 6.59 -4.24 -5.61
CA CYS A 80 6.78 -4.42 -4.16
C CYS A 80 5.90 -5.54 -3.58
N VAL A 81 4.63 -5.64 -4.02
CA VAL A 81 3.74 -6.76 -3.62
C VAL A 81 4.29 -8.10 -4.12
N GLN A 82 4.75 -8.17 -5.37
CA GLN A 82 5.38 -9.38 -5.91
C GLN A 82 6.65 -9.77 -5.14
N ALA A 83 7.48 -8.78 -4.77
CA ALA A 83 8.71 -9.01 -4.02
C ALA A 83 8.42 -9.58 -2.63
N ILE A 84 7.47 -8.99 -1.88
CA ILE A 84 7.11 -9.50 -0.55
C ILE A 84 6.47 -10.90 -0.64
N LEU A 85 5.63 -11.14 -1.65
CA LEU A 85 5.07 -12.47 -1.98
C LEU A 85 6.13 -13.53 -2.35
N SER A 86 7.34 -13.11 -2.70
CA SER A 86 8.44 -14.02 -3.06
C SER A 86 9.27 -14.46 -1.84
N VAL A 87 9.30 -13.67 -0.77
CA VAL A 87 10.00 -14.03 0.49
C VAL A 87 9.31 -15.24 1.12
N LYS A 88 9.96 -16.41 1.23
CA LYS A 88 9.32 -17.65 1.75
C LYS A 88 9.56 -17.84 3.25
N GLY A 89 8.63 -18.54 3.91
CA GLY A 89 8.80 -18.97 5.30
C GLY A 89 8.72 -17.87 6.37
N CYS A 90 8.42 -16.63 5.98
CA CYS A 90 8.29 -15.50 6.90
C CYS A 90 6.87 -14.93 6.90
N THR A 91 6.43 -14.46 8.06
CA THR A 91 5.25 -13.64 8.28
C THR A 91 5.48 -12.18 7.88
N ALA A 92 4.41 -11.41 7.69
CA ALA A 92 4.54 -9.97 7.46
C ALA A 92 5.24 -9.26 8.65
N HIS A 93 4.99 -9.73 9.88
CA HIS A 93 5.63 -9.19 11.08
C HIS A 93 7.14 -9.41 11.09
N GLU A 94 7.64 -10.58 10.69
CA GLU A 94 9.07 -10.84 10.61
C GLU A 94 9.76 -9.99 9.52
N ILE A 95 9.06 -9.73 8.42
CA ILE A 95 9.59 -8.93 7.31
C ILE A 95 9.59 -7.43 7.64
N LEU A 96 8.47 -6.90 8.15
CA LEU A 96 8.23 -5.47 8.26
C LEU A 96 8.34 -4.93 9.70
N GLY A 97 8.17 -5.79 10.70
CA GLY A 97 8.03 -5.41 12.09
C GLY A 97 6.71 -4.69 12.38
N SER A 98 6.43 -4.50 13.67
CA SER A 98 5.31 -3.65 14.10
C SER A 98 5.74 -2.17 14.13
N PRO A 99 4.87 -1.23 13.75
CA PRO A 99 3.48 -1.40 13.32
C PRO A 99 3.29 -1.55 11.79
N ASP A 100 4.38 -1.74 11.02
CA ASP A 100 4.31 -1.71 9.56
C ASP A 100 3.69 -3.00 8.96
N ASP A 101 3.68 -4.10 9.70
CA ASP A 101 2.90 -5.30 9.38
C ASP A 101 1.38 -5.03 9.31
N LEU A 102 0.83 -4.21 10.21
CA LEU A 102 -0.59 -3.83 10.15
C LEU A 102 -0.85 -2.87 8.99
N LYS A 103 0.05 -1.92 8.74
CA LYS A 103 -0.08 -0.98 7.61
C LYS A 103 -0.04 -1.69 6.26
N LEU A 104 0.74 -2.77 6.14
CA LEU A 104 0.72 -3.59 4.93
C LEU A 104 -0.69 -4.15 4.71
N ARG A 105 -1.34 -4.70 5.75
CA ARG A 105 -2.72 -5.22 5.63
C ARG A 105 -3.69 -4.13 5.19
N SER A 106 -3.61 -2.94 5.77
CA SER A 106 -4.46 -1.79 5.38
C SER A 106 -4.21 -1.37 3.93
N SER A 107 -2.94 -1.29 3.50
CA SER A 107 -2.58 -0.97 2.12
C SER A 107 -3.10 -2.02 1.13
N LEU A 108 -2.85 -3.31 1.39
CA LEU A 108 -3.34 -4.39 0.53
C LEU A 108 -4.86 -4.39 0.46
N THR A 109 -5.55 -4.16 1.58
CA THR A 109 -7.02 -4.09 1.64
C THR A 109 -7.55 -2.95 0.78
N LEU A 110 -6.93 -1.76 0.87
CA LEU A 110 -7.29 -0.60 0.07
C LEU A 110 -7.16 -0.89 -1.43
N PHE A 111 -6.03 -1.45 -1.85
CA PHE A 111 -5.79 -1.69 -3.27
C PHE A 111 -6.54 -2.90 -3.82
N ALA A 112 -6.85 -3.89 -2.99
CA ALA A 112 -7.75 -4.99 -3.34
C ALA A 112 -9.16 -4.47 -3.67
N ALA A 113 -9.67 -3.50 -2.90
CA ALA A 113 -11.00 -2.93 -3.11
C ALA A 113 -11.18 -2.17 -4.43
N VAL A 114 -10.08 -1.75 -5.07
CA VAL A 114 -10.08 -1.03 -6.36
C VAL A 114 -9.44 -1.83 -7.49
N SER A 115 -9.22 -3.13 -7.28
CA SER A 115 -8.66 -4.07 -8.25
C SER A 115 -9.62 -5.22 -8.52
N ASP A 116 -9.41 -5.93 -9.62
CA ASP A 116 -10.15 -7.16 -9.91
C ASP A 116 -9.88 -8.24 -8.84
N GLN A 117 -10.88 -9.09 -8.63
CA GLN A 117 -10.79 -10.27 -7.76
C GLN A 117 -9.61 -11.17 -8.17
N GLY A 118 -8.85 -11.64 -7.19
CA GLY A 118 -7.69 -12.49 -7.46
C GLY A 118 -6.43 -11.74 -7.89
N SER A 119 -6.42 -10.40 -7.78
CA SER A 119 -5.19 -9.62 -7.93
C SER A 119 -4.12 -9.98 -6.89
N LEU A 120 -2.86 -9.56 -7.13
CA LEU A 120 -1.74 -9.77 -6.20
C LEU A 120 -2.02 -9.25 -4.78
N PHE A 121 -2.90 -8.25 -4.63
CA PHE A 121 -3.32 -7.76 -3.32
C PHE A 121 -4.11 -8.81 -2.54
N HIS A 122 -5.06 -9.49 -3.20
CA HIS A 122 -5.82 -10.60 -2.62
C HIS A 122 -4.90 -11.75 -2.24
N GLU A 123 -3.99 -12.15 -3.13
CA GLU A 123 -3.01 -13.20 -2.87
C GLU A 123 -2.13 -12.88 -1.64
N ALA A 124 -1.69 -11.61 -1.52
CA ALA A 124 -0.89 -11.18 -0.38
C ALA A 124 -1.71 -11.17 0.93
N ILE A 125 -3.00 -10.84 0.88
CA ILE A 125 -3.89 -10.91 2.04
C ILE A 125 -4.09 -12.36 2.48
N ASP A 126 -4.37 -13.26 1.53
CA ASP A 126 -4.49 -14.70 1.79
C ASP A 126 -3.22 -15.24 2.43
N ARG A 127 -2.07 -14.90 1.84
CA ARG A 127 -0.77 -15.39 2.27
C ARG A 127 -0.39 -14.91 3.67
N PHE A 128 -0.49 -13.62 3.94
CA PHE A 128 0.09 -13.02 5.16
C PHE A 128 -0.92 -12.86 6.30
N TYR A 129 -2.21 -12.84 5.98
CA TYR A 129 -3.28 -12.55 6.95
C TYR A 129 -4.41 -13.59 6.91
N GLY A 130 -4.26 -14.69 6.19
CA GLY A 130 -5.24 -15.78 6.13
C GLY A 130 -6.58 -15.33 5.54
N GLY A 131 -6.54 -14.46 4.55
CA GLY A 131 -7.74 -13.92 3.86
C GLY A 131 -8.45 -12.82 4.63
N LYS A 132 -7.89 -12.36 5.76
CA LYS A 132 -8.50 -11.33 6.60
C LYS A 132 -8.08 -9.93 6.16
N PHE A 133 -9.03 -9.23 5.56
CA PHE A 133 -8.91 -7.81 5.23
C PHE A 133 -8.87 -6.93 6.47
N ASP A 134 -8.32 -5.72 6.34
CA ASP A 134 -8.35 -4.69 7.38
C ASP A 134 -9.76 -4.07 7.50
N GLU A 135 -10.46 -4.41 8.58
CA GLU A 135 -11.86 -4.01 8.80
C GLU A 135 -12.02 -2.49 8.79
N ARG A 136 -11.07 -1.77 9.40
CA ARG A 136 -11.14 -0.30 9.45
C ARG A 136 -10.97 0.34 8.08
N THR A 137 -10.10 -0.21 7.22
CA THR A 137 -10.00 0.23 5.83
C THR A 137 -11.32 0.04 5.09
N ILE A 138 -11.99 -1.11 5.26
CA ILE A 138 -13.30 -1.38 4.64
C ILE A 138 -14.37 -0.42 5.14
N GLU A 139 -14.44 -0.18 6.46
CA GLU A 139 -15.40 0.76 7.04
C GLU A 139 -15.26 2.18 6.45
N ILE A 140 -14.03 2.66 6.31
CA ILE A 140 -13.76 4.00 5.76
C ILE A 140 -14.17 4.06 4.28
N LEU A 141 -13.88 3.02 3.50
CA LEU A 141 -14.29 2.94 2.09
C LEU A 141 -15.82 2.96 1.93
N ASN A 142 -16.53 2.20 2.77
CA ASN A 142 -18.00 2.14 2.73
C ASN A 142 -18.66 3.43 3.23
N ALA A 143 -18.03 4.15 4.17
CA ALA A 143 -18.55 5.41 4.69
C ALA A 143 -18.40 6.60 3.72
N ALA A 144 -17.53 6.46 2.71
CA ALA A 144 -17.29 7.47 1.69
C ALA A 144 -18.14 7.29 0.42
N THR A 145 -19.05 6.30 0.41
CA THR A 145 -20.02 6.03 -0.67
C THR A 145 -21.32 6.80 -0.44
#